data_AF-A0A5M8FSE9-F1
#
_entry.id   AF-A0A5M8FSE9-F1
#
_cell.length_a   1.000
_cell.length_b   1.000
_cell.length_c   1.000
_cell.angle_alpha   90.00
_cell.angle_beta   90.00
_cell.angle_gamma   90.00
#
_symmetry.space_group_name_H-M   'P 1'
#
loop_
_entity.id
_entity.type
_entity.pdbx_description
1 polymer ?
#
loop_
_entity_poly.entity_id
_entity_poly.type
_entity_poly.pdbx_seq_one_letter_code
_entity_poly.pdbx_strand_id
1 'polypeptide(L)'
;MIARNAGNRVYYRAPPATAGACGHPFWYGAAFRLADPETWRRPSQRAEWLDQTVSGRAIRLTLERWSDLLMRGHRDSPMQAHPFDVVRCRVFDIQSARASSAHCG
;
A
#
# COMPACT_ATOMS: atom_id res chain seq x y z
N MET A 1 13.39 -6.10 -5.22
CA MET A 1 13.63 -5.77 -3.79
C MET A 1 12.30 -5.46 -3.14
N ILE A 2 12.03 -5.99 -1.95
CA ILE A 2 10.86 -5.64 -1.13
C ILE A 2 11.38 -5.05 0.17
N ALA A 3 10.84 -3.90 0.59
CA ALA A 3 11.25 -3.21 1.81
C ALA A 3 10.03 -2.69 2.57
N ARG A 4 10.12 -2.69 3.90
CA ARG A 4 9.11 -2.02 4.75
C ARG A 4 9.35 -0.52 4.71
N ASN A 5 8.27 0.25 4.65
CA ASN A 5 8.35 1.70 4.60
C ASN A 5 8.04 2.35 5.95
N ALA A 6 8.64 3.52 6.19
CA ALA A 6 8.26 4.38 7.30
C ALA A 6 6.88 4.99 7.03
N GLY A 7 6.03 5.08 8.05
CA GLY A 7 4.64 5.52 7.91
C GLY A 7 4.46 6.97 7.41
N ASN A 8 5.52 7.80 7.47
CA ASN A 8 5.51 9.19 7.01
C ASN A 8 5.98 9.36 5.56
N ARG A 9 6.29 8.28 4.83
CA ARG A 9 6.73 8.35 3.43
C ARG A 9 5.62 8.94 2.54
N VAL A 10 6.04 9.70 1.54
CA VAL A 10 5.15 10.26 0.51
C VAL A 10 5.61 9.79 -0.87
N TYR A 11 4.65 9.30 -1.64
CA TYR A 11 4.74 8.95 -3.04
C TYR A 11 3.89 9.91 -3.87
N TYR A 12 4.02 9.83 -5.18
CA TYR A 12 3.29 10.68 -6.13
C TYR A 12 2.82 9.86 -7.32
N ARG A 13 1.66 10.22 -7.87
CA ARG A 13 1.27 9.73 -9.20
C ARG A 13 2.13 10.38 -10.27
N ALA A 14 2.15 9.78 -11.45
CA ALA A 14 2.66 10.46 -12.64
C ALA A 14 1.93 11.81 -12.82
N PRO A 15 2.63 12.84 -13.31
CA PRO A 15 2.00 14.10 -13.66
C PRO A 15 0.93 13.88 -14.74
N PRO A 16 -0.14 14.70 -14.78
CA PRO A 16 -1.03 14.69 -15.92
C PRO A 16 -0.24 14.99 -17.20
N ALA A 17 -0.61 14.37 -18.32
CA ALA A 17 0.01 14.64 -19.60
C ALA A 17 -0.26 16.11 -19.98
N THR A 18 0.77 16.96 -19.88
CA THR A 18 0.65 18.37 -20.29
C THR A 18 0.94 18.46 -21.78
N ALA A 19 -0.09 18.62 -22.60
CA ALA A 19 0.10 18.97 -24.01
C ALA A 19 0.77 20.36 -24.10
N GLY A 20 2.01 20.42 -24.60
CA GLY A 20 2.66 21.68 -24.99
C GLY A 20 3.34 22.50 -23.88
N ALA A 21 3.76 21.92 -22.76
CA ALA A 21 4.47 22.69 -21.73
C ALA A 21 5.92 23.02 -22.11
N CYS A 22 6.17 24.24 -22.60
CA CYS A 22 7.50 24.86 -22.57
C CYS A 22 7.85 25.24 -21.13
N GLY A 23 8.75 24.49 -20.49
CA GLY A 23 9.23 24.78 -19.12
C GLY A 23 9.85 23.58 -18.41
N HIS A 24 10.29 23.77 -17.16
CA HIS A 24 10.84 22.71 -16.33
C HIS A 24 9.80 21.57 -16.18
N PRO A 25 10.19 20.29 -16.35
CA PRO A 25 9.25 19.18 -16.30
C PRO A 25 8.52 19.13 -14.96
N PHE A 26 7.19 18.98 -15.02
CA PHE A 26 6.38 18.71 -13.84
C PHE A 26 6.54 17.22 -13.51
N TRP A 27 7.43 16.87 -12.58
CA TRP A 27 7.79 15.46 -12.33
C TRP A 27 6.75 14.67 -11.52
N TYR A 28 5.84 15.33 -10.80
CA TYR A 28 5.00 14.68 -9.79
C TYR A 28 3.56 15.18 -9.83
N GLY A 29 2.61 14.26 -9.99
CA GLY A 29 1.17 14.52 -9.88
C GLY A 29 0.66 14.51 -8.44
N ALA A 30 -0.56 14.02 -8.26
CA ALA A 30 -1.22 13.95 -6.96
C ALA A 30 -0.40 13.13 -5.94
N ALA A 31 -0.36 13.63 -4.70
CA ALA A 31 0.35 12.96 -3.61
C ALA A 31 -0.37 11.68 -3.15
N PHE A 32 0.42 10.72 -2.69
CA PHE A 32 0.04 9.47 -2.04
C PHE A 32 0.82 9.40 -0.71
N ARG A 33 0.18 9.77 0.39
CA ARG A 33 0.83 9.90 1.72
C ARG A 33 0.50 8.67 2.55
N LEU A 34 1.49 7.90 2.99
CA LEU A 34 1.22 6.68 3.77
C LEU A 34 0.49 6.94 5.11
N ALA A 35 0.57 8.15 5.64
CA ALA A 35 -0.13 8.55 6.86
C ALA A 35 -1.59 8.99 6.63
N ASP A 36 -2.02 9.17 5.37
CA ASP A 36 -3.33 9.74 5.03
C ASP A 36 -4.04 8.86 3.97
N PRO A 37 -4.95 7.97 4.40
CA PRO A 37 -5.70 7.07 3.54
C PRO A 37 -6.52 7.75 2.43
N GLU A 38 -6.97 8.99 2.64
CA GLU A 38 -7.79 9.72 1.67
C GLU A 38 -7.00 10.02 0.38
N THR A 39 -5.66 10.07 0.48
CA THR A 39 -4.78 10.31 -0.67
C THR A 39 -4.54 9.08 -1.54
N TRP A 40 -4.85 7.87 -1.05
CA TRP A 40 -4.39 6.65 -1.71
C TRP A 40 -5.16 6.35 -3.00
N ARG A 41 -6.43 6.75 -3.02
CA ARG A 41 -7.43 6.33 -4.01
C ARG A 41 -7.58 4.80 -4.03
N ARG A 42 -8.38 4.30 -4.98
CA ARG A 42 -8.61 2.86 -5.17
C ARG A 42 -7.29 2.13 -5.47
N PRO A 43 -7.02 0.96 -4.85
CA PRO A 43 -5.89 0.12 -5.23
C PRO A 43 -6.05 -0.42 -6.65
N SER A 44 -4.92 -0.57 -7.37
CA SER A 44 -4.87 -1.19 -8.69
C SER A 44 -5.15 -2.68 -8.64
N GLN A 45 -4.79 -3.33 -7.53
CA GLN A 45 -5.05 -4.75 -7.30
C GLN A 45 -5.34 -5.02 -5.82
N ARG A 46 -6.24 -5.98 -5.56
CA ARG A 46 -6.52 -6.50 -4.22
C ARG A 46 -6.52 -8.02 -4.26
N ALA A 47 -5.92 -8.64 -3.24
CA ALA A 47 -5.95 -10.08 -3.02
C ALA A 47 -6.25 -10.37 -1.55
N GLU A 48 -6.89 -11.51 -1.31
CA GLU A 48 -7.31 -11.90 0.03
C GLU A 48 -7.37 -13.42 0.16
N TRP A 49 -6.86 -13.96 1.27
CA TRP A 49 -6.89 -15.39 1.55
C TRP A 49 -6.83 -15.66 3.06
N LEU A 50 -7.13 -16.90 3.43
CA LEU A 50 -6.95 -17.42 4.79
C LEU A 50 -5.59 -18.08 4.90
N ASP A 51 -4.94 -17.89 6.04
CA ASP A 51 -3.62 -18.43 6.32
C ASP A 51 -3.50 -18.73 7.82
N GLN A 52 -2.33 -19.21 8.26
CA GLN A 52 -2.02 -19.45 9.65
C GLN A 52 -0.66 -18.83 10.00
N THR A 53 -0.54 -18.28 11.21
CA THR A 53 0.77 -17.87 11.73
C THR A 53 1.64 -19.09 12.02
N VAL A 54 2.95 -18.87 12.26
CA VAL A 54 3.87 -19.92 12.73
C VAL A 54 3.39 -20.59 14.02
N SER A 55 2.61 -19.88 14.84
CA SER A 55 1.99 -20.41 16.07
C SER A 55 0.67 -21.15 15.85
N GLY A 56 0.23 -21.35 14.60
CA GLY A 56 -1.03 -22.02 14.25
C GLY A 56 -2.29 -21.15 14.37
N ARG A 57 -2.17 -19.84 14.60
CA ARG A 57 -3.35 -18.94 14.70
C ARG A 57 -3.91 -18.68 13.32
N ALA A 58 -5.20 -18.93 13.12
CA ALA A 58 -5.90 -18.62 11.88
C ALA A 58 -5.98 -17.11 11.64
N ILE A 59 -5.61 -16.68 10.45
CA ILE A 59 -5.59 -15.27 10.05
C ILE A 59 -6.21 -15.09 8.66
N ARG A 60 -6.80 -13.92 8.43
CA ARG A 60 -7.19 -13.46 7.10
C ARG A 60 -6.21 -12.38 6.67
N LEU A 61 -5.56 -12.60 5.53
CA LEU A 61 -4.62 -11.66 4.93
C LEU A 61 -5.33 -10.87 3.84
N THR A 62 -5.14 -9.55 3.84
CA THR A 62 -5.56 -8.66 2.75
C THR A 62 -4.37 -7.89 2.23
N LEU A 63 -4.10 -8.01 0.93
CA LEU A 63 -3.14 -7.19 0.21
C LEU A 63 -3.85 -6.21 -0.70
N GLU A 64 -3.44 -4.94 -0.62
CA GLU A 64 -3.85 -3.87 -1.52
C GLU A 64 -2.60 -3.28 -2.17
N ARG A 65 -2.57 -3.21 -3.50
CA ARG A 65 -1.45 -2.68 -4.27
C ARG A 65 -1.84 -1.38 -4.96
N TRP A 66 -0.92 -0.42 -4.97
CA TRP A 66 -0.96 0.74 -5.83
C TRP A 66 0.31 0.77 -6.68
N SER A 67 0.12 0.75 -7.99
CA SER A 67 1.20 0.71 -8.98
C SER A 67 1.61 2.10 -9.48
N ASP A 68 2.75 2.14 -10.16
CA ASP A 68 3.27 3.30 -10.90
C ASP A 68 3.41 4.57 -10.04
N LEU A 69 3.81 4.37 -8.78
CA LEU A 69 4.03 5.46 -7.83
C LEU A 69 5.48 5.94 -7.91
N LEU A 70 5.65 7.24 -8.04
CA LEU A 70 6.93 7.91 -8.07
C LEU A 70 7.32 8.35 -6.67
N MET A 71 8.62 8.34 -6.38
CA MET A 71 9.14 8.83 -5.13
C MET A 71 10.14 9.95 -5.39
N ARG A 72 10.14 10.95 -4.51
CA ARG A 72 11.21 11.96 -4.51
C ARG A 72 12.50 11.28 -4.09
N GLY A 73 13.46 11.29 -5.00
CA GLY A 73 14.82 10.87 -4.75
C GLY A 73 15.69 12.01 -4.22
N HIS A 74 16.97 11.73 -4.04
CA HIS A 74 18.00 12.75 -3.86
C HIS A 74 18.72 12.99 -5.19
N ARG A 75 19.57 14.03 -5.28
CA ARG A 75 20.31 14.38 -6.50
C ARG A 75 21.02 13.18 -7.14
N ASP A 76 21.67 12.35 -6.32
CA ASP A 76 22.46 11.19 -6.75
C ASP A 76 21.66 9.89 -6.78
N SER A 77 20.34 9.97 -6.58
CA SER A 77 19.43 8.83 -6.56
C SER A 77 18.11 9.25 -7.19
N PRO A 78 18.01 9.31 -8.53
CA PRO A 78 16.85 9.83 -9.25
C PRO A 78 15.67 8.84 -9.22
N MET A 79 15.06 8.67 -8.04
CA MET A 79 14.00 7.69 -7.81
C MET A 79 12.71 7.97 -8.61
N GLN A 80 12.56 9.18 -9.17
CA GLN A 80 11.49 9.49 -10.12
C GLN A 80 11.59 8.70 -11.44
N ALA A 81 12.76 8.19 -11.80
CA ALA A 81 12.95 7.36 -13.00
C ALA A 81 12.56 5.89 -12.79
N HIS A 82 12.23 5.50 -11.54
CA HIS A 82 11.96 4.12 -11.17
C HIS A 82 10.63 4.04 -10.42
N PRO A 83 9.51 3.75 -11.11
CA PRO A 83 8.22 3.61 -10.45
C PRO A 83 8.21 2.46 -9.44
N PHE A 84 7.45 2.66 -8.36
CA PHE A 84 7.29 1.71 -7.26
C PHE A 84 5.86 1.19 -7.20
N ASP A 85 5.76 -0.05 -6.74
CA ASP A 85 4.54 -0.55 -6.14
C ASP A 85 4.55 -0.30 -4.64
N VAL A 86 3.46 0.26 -4.13
CA VAL A 86 3.18 0.28 -2.69
C VAL A 86 2.18 -0.83 -2.41
N VAL A 87 2.53 -1.75 -1.51
CA VAL A 87 1.64 -2.82 -1.05
C VAL A 87 1.33 -2.61 0.42
N ARG A 88 0.04 -2.49 0.74
CA ARG A 88 -0.46 -2.55 2.11
C ARG A 88 -0.87 -3.97 2.43
N CYS A 89 -0.27 -4.53 3.48
CA CYS A 89 -0.68 -5.79 4.06
C CYS A 89 -1.45 -5.54 5.35
N ARG A 90 -2.66 -6.11 5.46
CA ARG A 90 -3.46 -6.15 6.68
C ARG A 90 -3.65 -7.61 7.09
N VAL A 91 -3.43 -7.88 8.37
CA VAL A 91 -3.63 -9.19 8.98
C VAL A 91 -4.76 -9.06 9.97
N PHE A 92 -5.80 -9.87 9.80
CA PHE A 92 -6.93 -9.93 10.72
C PHE A 92 -6.93 -11.28 11.42
N ASP A 93 -7.20 -11.26 12.72
CA ASP A 93 -7.44 -12.50 13.46
C ASP A 93 -8.79 -13.07 13.07
N ILE A 94 -8.81 -14.38 12.82
CA ILE A 94 -10.05 -15.14 12.73
C ILE A 94 -10.19 -15.79 14.10
N GLN A 95 -10.63 -15.01 15.09
CA GLN A 95 -11.05 -15.59 16.36
C GLN A 95 -12.11 -16.64 16.01
N SER A 96 -11.84 -17.91 16.29
CA SER A 96 -12.93 -18.89 16.29
C SER A 96 -13.88 -18.41 17.37
N ALA A 97 -15.16 -18.23 17.01
CA ALA A 97 -16.17 -18.11 18.04
C ALA A 97 -16.00 -19.37 18.90
N ARG A 98 -15.46 -19.22 20.13
CA ARG A 98 -15.67 -20.26 21.13
C ARG A 98 -17.18 -20.37 21.22
N ALA A 99 -17.71 -21.47 20.70
CA ALA A 99 -19.06 -21.89 21.02
C ALA A 99 -19.09 -21.95 22.55
N SER A 100 -19.78 -21.00 23.18
CA SER A 100 -20.24 -21.16 24.54
C SER A 100 -21.34 -22.22 24.51
N SER A 101 -20.93 -23.49 24.35
CA SER A 101 -21.72 -24.62 24.79
C SER A 101 -21.48 -24.76 26.29
N ALA A 102 -22.32 -24.10 27.09
CA ALA A 102 -22.57 -24.54 28.45
C ALA A 102 -24.00 -25.10 28.47
N HIS A 103 -24.04 -26.42 28.34
CA HIS A 103 -25.20 -27.27 28.52
C HIS A 103 -25.46 -27.40 30.03
N CYS A 104 -26.74 -27.27 30.41
CA CYS A 104 -27.45 -27.87 31.54
C CYS A 104 -26.84 -27.84 32.96
N GLY A 105 -27.61 -27.22 33.86
CA GLY A 105 -27.65 -27.44 35.30
C GLY A 105 -28.95 -26.88 35.84
#